data_AF-A0A2Z4IM07-F1
#
_entry.id   AF-A0A2Z4IM07-F1
#
_cell.length_a   1.000
_cell.length_b   1.000
_cell.length_c   1.000
_cell.angle_alpha   90.00
_cell.angle_beta   90.00
_cell.angle_gamma   90.00
#
_symmetry.space_group_name_H-M   'P 1'
#
loop_
_entity.id
_entity.type
_entity.pdbx_description
1 polymer ?
#
loop_
_entity_poly.entity_id
_entity_poly.type
_entity_poly.pdbx_seq_one_letter_code
_entity_poly.pdbx_strand_id
1 'polypeptide(L)'
;MKTLKIKQDNVVNAYQSADQEGKKLLESLFPGQFFSMEAIKTFEDLCRIAGVDPKDYECGDPFLTACNKLQLIYRVFNQGWEPDFSNLSEWKYYPWFKYNAGSGFSYYDYDFTYSDTDVGARLCTDTAEKAEYIGKTFADIYNDFLTIK
;
A
#
# COMPACT_ATOMS: atom_id res chain seq x y z
N MET A 1 -23.47 -13.08 20.42
CA MET A 1 -22.57 -13.85 19.52
C MET A 1 -21.23 -14.03 20.19
N LYS A 2 -20.59 -15.20 20.08
CA LYS A 2 -19.21 -15.41 20.55
C LYS A 2 -18.26 -15.14 19.39
N THR A 3 -17.24 -14.31 19.62
CA THR A 3 -16.23 -13.98 18.61
C THR A 3 -15.03 -14.92 18.75
N LEU A 4 -14.64 -15.58 17.67
CA LEU A 4 -13.41 -16.37 17.59
C LEU A 4 -12.29 -15.48 17.05
N LYS A 5 -11.14 -15.48 17.74
CA LYS A 5 -9.92 -14.77 17.30
C LYS A 5 -8.95 -15.79 16.73
N ILE A 6 -8.43 -15.54 15.53
CA ILE A 6 -7.43 -16.37 14.85
C ILE A 6 -6.29 -15.49 14.36
N LYS A 7 -5.06 -16.02 14.34
CA LYS A 7 -3.91 -15.32 13.75
C LYS A 7 -4.03 -15.31 12.23
N GLN A 8 -3.71 -14.17 11.61
CA GLN A 8 -3.77 -14.01 10.16
C GLN A 8 -2.88 -15.02 9.42
N ASP A 9 -1.66 -15.25 9.90
CA ASP A 9 -0.74 -16.24 9.29
C ASP A 9 -1.36 -17.63 9.20
N ASN A 10 -2.14 -18.03 10.22
CA ASN A 10 -2.81 -19.33 10.21
C ASN A 10 -3.91 -19.38 9.13
N VAL A 11 -4.62 -18.28 8.93
CA VAL A 11 -5.68 -18.14 7.92
C VAL A 11 -5.08 -18.16 6.51
N VAL A 12 -3.98 -17.46 6.29
CA VAL A 12 -3.23 -17.45 5.02
C VAL A 12 -2.66 -18.83 4.72
N ASN A 13 -1.99 -19.47 5.68
CA ASN A 13 -1.43 -20.81 5.51
C ASN A 13 -2.53 -21.86 5.22
N ALA A 14 -3.67 -21.75 5.88
CA ALA A 14 -4.84 -22.60 5.61
C ALA A 14 -5.35 -22.40 4.18
N TYR A 15 -5.46 -21.15 3.71
CA TYR A 15 -5.89 -20.85 2.34
C TYR A 15 -4.91 -21.39 1.28
N GLN A 16 -3.61 -21.23 1.51
CA GLN A 16 -2.57 -21.74 0.60
C GLN A 16 -2.57 -23.27 0.51
N SER A 17 -2.85 -23.96 1.63
CA SER A 17 -2.86 -25.43 1.72
C SER A 17 -4.20 -26.07 1.36
N ALA A 18 -5.27 -25.28 1.22
CA ALA A 18 -6.61 -25.77 0.95
C ALA A 18 -6.83 -26.15 -0.53
N ASP A 19 -7.75 -27.09 -0.74
CA ASP A 19 -8.30 -27.40 -2.05
C ASP A 19 -9.30 -26.33 -2.52
N GLN A 20 -9.92 -26.52 -3.69
CA GLN A 20 -10.84 -25.54 -4.26
C GLN A 20 -12.07 -25.26 -3.38
N GLU A 21 -12.59 -26.28 -2.69
CA GLU A 21 -13.75 -26.10 -1.81
C GLU A 21 -13.35 -25.39 -0.51
N GLY A 22 -12.20 -25.74 0.07
CA GLY A 22 -11.65 -25.07 1.24
C GLY A 22 -11.32 -23.59 0.98
N LYS A 23 -10.80 -23.26 -0.20
CA LYS A 23 -10.58 -21.85 -0.61
C LYS A 23 -11.88 -21.07 -0.70
N LYS A 24 -12.92 -21.63 -1.32
CA LYS A 24 -14.26 -20.99 -1.39
C LYS A 24 -14.85 -20.76 0.00
N LEU A 25 -14.71 -21.73 0.90
CA LEU A 25 -15.17 -21.59 2.29
C LEU A 25 -14.41 -20.45 2.98
N LEU A 26 -13.08 -20.42 2.89
CA LEU A 26 -12.26 -19.38 3.52
C LEU A 26 -12.56 -18.00 2.94
N GLU A 27 -12.74 -17.86 1.63
CA GLU A 27 -13.19 -16.61 0.99
C GLU A 27 -14.57 -16.16 1.49
N SER A 28 -15.49 -17.10 1.76
CA SER A 28 -16.80 -16.77 2.33
C SER A 28 -16.72 -16.33 3.79
N LEU A 29 -15.79 -16.89 4.57
CA LEU A 29 -15.58 -16.55 5.97
C LEU A 29 -14.80 -15.25 6.15
N PHE A 30 -13.91 -14.95 5.21
CA PHE A 30 -12.97 -13.84 5.24
C PHE A 30 -13.00 -13.07 3.90
N PRO A 31 -14.14 -12.44 3.56
CA PRO A 31 -14.27 -11.75 2.28
C PRO A 31 -13.25 -10.61 2.18
N GLY A 32 -12.61 -10.50 1.01
CA GLY A 32 -11.61 -9.47 0.73
C GLY A 32 -10.23 -9.70 1.37
N GLN A 33 -10.04 -10.78 2.12
CA GLN A 33 -8.76 -11.08 2.78
C GLN A 33 -7.79 -11.87 1.88
N PHE A 34 -8.33 -12.59 0.89
CA PHE A 34 -7.55 -13.35 -0.08
C PHE A 34 -7.73 -12.75 -1.47
N PHE A 35 -6.74 -12.00 -1.91
CA PHE A 35 -6.67 -11.47 -3.27
C PHE A 35 -5.23 -11.60 -3.78
N SER A 36 -5.09 -11.78 -5.08
CA SER A 36 -3.80 -11.61 -5.74
C SER A 36 -3.58 -10.12 -6.00
N MET A 37 -2.36 -9.64 -5.77
CA MET A 37 -2.01 -8.24 -6.00
C MET A 37 -2.30 -7.84 -7.44
N GLU A 38 -2.06 -8.77 -8.38
CA GLU A 38 -2.28 -8.60 -9.81
C GLU A 38 -3.74 -8.38 -10.17
N ALA A 39 -4.69 -8.79 -9.33
CA ALA A 39 -6.12 -8.54 -9.53
C ALA A 39 -6.51 -7.07 -9.25
N ILE A 40 -5.69 -6.33 -8.50
CA ILE A 40 -5.94 -4.94 -8.15
C ILE A 40 -5.26 -4.06 -9.19
N LYS A 41 -6.04 -3.46 -10.10
CA LYS A 41 -5.52 -2.53 -11.11
C LYS A 41 -5.99 -1.10 -10.92
N THR A 42 -7.10 -0.91 -10.21
CA THR A 42 -7.76 0.39 -10.04
C THR A 42 -8.08 0.67 -8.58
N PHE A 43 -8.40 1.93 -8.28
CA PHE A 43 -8.84 2.30 -6.94
C PHE A 43 -10.22 1.70 -6.61
N GLU A 44 -11.06 1.51 -7.61
CA GLU A 44 -12.37 0.89 -7.51
C GLU A 44 -12.27 -0.59 -7.14
N ASP A 45 -11.22 -1.29 -7.59
CA ASP A 45 -10.96 -2.67 -7.16
C ASP A 45 -10.67 -2.74 -5.66
N LEU A 46 -9.89 -1.79 -5.13
CA LEU A 46 -9.62 -1.67 -3.70
C LEU A 46 -10.89 -1.37 -2.91
N CYS A 47 -11.74 -0.47 -3.43
CA CYS A 47 -13.01 -0.13 -2.81
C CYS A 47 -13.94 -1.34 -2.75
N ARG A 48 -13.99 -2.15 -3.81
CA ARG A 48 -14.76 -3.40 -3.86
C ARG A 48 -14.27 -4.42 -2.85
N ILE A 49 -12.96 -4.59 -2.72
CA ILE A 49 -12.34 -5.49 -1.74
C ILE A 49 -12.63 -5.03 -0.31
N ALA A 50 -12.54 -3.72 -0.05
CA ALA A 50 -12.76 -3.13 1.26
C ALA A 50 -14.26 -2.93 1.60
N GLY A 51 -15.17 -3.11 0.64
CA GLY A 51 -16.61 -2.88 0.82
C GLY A 51 -16.98 -1.42 1.09
N VAL A 52 -16.29 -0.47 0.44
CA VAL A 52 -16.51 0.99 0.61
C VAL A 52 -16.91 1.64 -0.73
N ASP A 53 -17.58 2.79 -0.69
CA ASP A 53 -17.90 3.57 -1.89
C ASP A 53 -16.68 4.43 -2.28
N PRO A 54 -16.19 4.37 -3.54
CA PRO A 54 -15.11 5.25 -4.00
C PRO A 54 -15.36 6.75 -3.76
N LYS A 55 -16.64 7.18 -3.75
CA LYS A 55 -17.01 8.58 -3.51
C LYS A 55 -16.68 9.07 -2.11
N ASP A 56 -16.60 8.17 -1.12
CA ASP A 56 -16.24 8.53 0.25
C ASP A 56 -14.79 9.03 0.36
N TYR A 57 -13.97 8.80 -0.67
CA TYR A 57 -12.58 9.21 -0.74
C TYR A 57 -12.36 10.50 -1.55
N GLU A 58 -13.40 11.03 -2.17
CA GLU A 58 -13.36 12.30 -2.91
C GLU A 58 -13.67 13.46 -1.98
N CYS A 59 -12.80 14.47 -1.92
CA CYS A 59 -12.96 15.62 -1.02
C CYS A 59 -12.80 16.99 -1.67
N GLY A 60 -12.81 17.06 -3.01
CA GLY A 60 -12.76 18.30 -3.79
C GLY A 60 -11.37 18.94 -3.89
N ASP A 61 -10.44 18.58 -3.01
CA ASP A 61 -9.03 18.93 -3.09
C ASP A 61 -8.20 17.72 -3.57
N PRO A 62 -7.41 17.84 -4.67
CA PRO A 62 -6.65 16.72 -5.22
C PRO A 62 -5.66 16.08 -4.23
N PHE A 63 -4.98 16.89 -3.42
CA PHE A 63 -4.00 16.38 -2.46
C PHE A 63 -4.68 15.58 -1.34
N LEU A 64 -5.76 16.12 -0.78
CA LEU A 64 -6.53 15.42 0.26
C LEU A 64 -7.23 14.17 -0.29
N THR A 65 -7.75 14.21 -1.52
CA THR A 65 -8.29 13.02 -2.20
C THR A 65 -7.20 11.96 -2.34
N ALA A 66 -6.00 12.34 -2.79
CA ALA A 66 -4.88 11.41 -2.92
C ALA A 66 -4.45 10.83 -1.57
N CYS A 67 -4.40 11.65 -0.51
CA CYS A 67 -4.12 11.18 0.86
C CYS A 67 -5.11 10.10 1.30
N ASN A 68 -6.41 10.34 1.12
CA ASN A 68 -7.45 9.39 1.49
C ASN A 68 -7.32 8.08 0.71
N LYS A 69 -7.10 8.18 -0.61
CA LYS A 69 -6.93 7.00 -1.48
C LYS A 69 -5.69 6.18 -1.09
N LEU A 70 -4.56 6.83 -0.80
CA LEU A 70 -3.34 6.17 -0.35
C LEU A 70 -3.55 5.43 0.97
N GLN A 71 -4.27 6.00 1.94
CA GLN A 71 -4.59 5.28 3.18
C GLN A 71 -5.35 3.97 2.91
N LEU A 72 -6.34 3.98 2.01
CA LEU A 72 -7.05 2.76 1.64
C LEU A 72 -6.15 1.74 0.94
N ILE A 73 -5.31 2.20 0.00
CA ILE A 73 -4.36 1.34 -0.72
C ILE A 73 -3.54 0.55 0.29
N TYR A 74 -2.86 1.22 1.22
CA TYR A 74 -2.02 0.55 2.19
C TYR A 74 -2.80 -0.34 3.16
N ARG A 75 -3.99 0.09 3.60
CA ARG A 75 -4.86 -0.73 4.45
C ARG A 75 -5.19 -2.07 3.79
N VAL A 76 -5.53 -2.06 2.50
CA VAL A 76 -5.86 -3.29 1.76
C VAL A 76 -4.61 -4.14 1.54
N PHE A 77 -3.52 -3.57 1.02
CA PHE A 77 -2.29 -4.33 0.71
C PHE A 77 -1.57 -4.89 1.94
N ASN A 78 -1.61 -4.19 3.07
CA ASN A 78 -0.97 -4.66 4.30
C ASN A 78 -1.82 -5.70 5.02
N GLN A 79 -3.14 -5.75 4.76
CA GLN A 79 -4.05 -6.73 5.34
C GLN A 79 -3.98 -6.80 6.88
N GLY A 80 -3.66 -5.69 7.57
CA GLY A 80 -3.50 -5.67 9.03
C GLY A 80 -2.04 -5.80 9.52
N TRP A 81 -1.06 -5.93 8.63
CA TRP A 81 0.33 -5.67 8.97
C TRP A 81 0.50 -4.19 9.34
N GLU A 82 1.08 -3.93 10.50
CA GLU A 82 1.41 -2.60 10.99
C GLU A 82 2.92 -2.53 11.26
N PRO A 83 3.62 -1.50 10.76
CA PRO A 83 5.07 -1.38 10.93
C PRO A 83 5.45 -1.13 12.40
N ASP A 84 6.36 -1.94 12.95
CA ASP A 84 7.00 -1.65 14.24
C ASP A 84 8.23 -0.75 14.00
N PHE A 85 8.05 0.56 14.16
CA PHE A 85 9.14 1.53 14.02
C PHE A 85 10.18 1.47 15.15
N SER A 86 9.95 0.71 16.22
CA SER A 86 10.97 0.44 17.24
C SER A 86 11.87 -0.75 16.87
N ASN A 87 11.44 -1.58 15.92
CA ASN A 87 12.20 -2.74 15.45
C ASN A 87 13.08 -2.40 14.24
N LEU A 88 14.38 -2.24 14.49
CA LEU A 88 15.39 -1.93 13.45
C LEU A 88 15.66 -3.10 12.49
N SER A 89 15.26 -4.33 12.83
CA SER A 89 15.42 -5.50 11.96
C SER A 89 14.23 -5.72 11.03
N GLU A 90 13.14 -4.98 11.22
CA GLU A 90 11.95 -5.07 10.38
C GLU A 90 12.04 -4.07 9.23
N TRP A 91 12.30 -4.59 8.03
CA TRP A 91 12.33 -3.82 6.80
C TRP A 91 10.94 -3.27 6.47
N LYS A 92 10.92 -2.00 6.06
CA LYS A 92 9.70 -1.25 5.71
C LYS A 92 9.90 -0.67 4.33
N TYR A 93 9.11 -1.15 3.38
CA TYR A 93 9.28 -0.80 1.98
C TYR A 93 8.24 0.23 1.57
N TYR A 94 8.62 1.18 0.74
CA TYR A 94 7.73 2.19 0.20
C TYR A 94 8.18 2.55 -1.22
N PRO A 95 7.27 2.99 -2.10
CA PRO A 95 7.66 3.36 -3.45
C PRO A 95 8.57 4.58 -3.44
N TRP A 96 9.64 4.52 -4.22
CA TRP A 96 10.51 5.66 -4.47
C TRP A 96 10.34 6.13 -5.91
N PHE A 97 9.96 7.39 -6.09
CA PHE A 97 9.72 7.98 -7.40
C PHE A 97 10.87 8.90 -7.79
N LYS A 98 11.32 8.77 -9.04
CA LYS A 98 12.25 9.72 -9.65
C LYS A 98 11.46 10.70 -10.51
N TYR A 99 11.31 11.93 -10.04
CA TYR A 99 10.77 13.00 -10.87
C TYR A 99 11.80 13.43 -11.91
N ASN A 100 11.42 13.48 -13.18
CA ASN A 100 12.26 13.98 -14.25
C ASN A 100 11.79 15.38 -14.64
N ALA A 101 12.40 16.41 -14.06
CA ALA A 101 12.17 17.79 -14.50
C ALA A 101 12.79 17.97 -15.90
N GLY A 102 12.01 18.47 -16.86
CA GLY A 102 12.47 18.71 -18.25
C GLY A 102 13.72 19.60 -18.36
N SER A 103 14.05 20.31 -17.30
CA SER A 103 15.39 20.84 -17.03
C SER A 103 15.90 20.21 -15.73
N GLY A 104 16.79 19.22 -15.83
CA GLY A 104 17.50 18.69 -14.68
C GLY A 104 18.25 19.82 -13.97
N PHE A 105 18.49 19.62 -12.68
CA PHE A 105 19.36 20.47 -11.85
C PHE A 105 20.64 20.75 -12.72
N SER A 106 20.94 22.02 -13.04
CA SER A 106 22.05 22.43 -13.91
C SER A 106 23.04 23.26 -13.11
N TYR A 107 24.25 22.74 -12.90
CA TYR A 107 25.30 23.36 -12.09
C TYR A 107 26.64 23.27 -12.81
N TYR A 108 27.39 24.35 -12.73
CA TYR A 108 28.76 24.45 -13.24
C TYR A 108 29.79 23.88 -12.25
N ASP A 109 29.47 23.92 -10.95
CA ASP A 109 30.29 23.40 -9.87
C ASP A 109 29.36 22.95 -8.72
N TYR A 110 29.65 21.82 -8.07
CA TYR A 110 28.89 21.35 -6.91
C TYR A 110 29.82 20.73 -5.87
N ASP A 111 29.54 21.00 -4.61
CA ASP A 111 30.19 20.39 -3.47
C ASP A 111 29.12 19.61 -2.69
N PHE A 112 29.43 18.38 -2.25
CA PHE A 112 28.46 17.56 -1.52
C PHE A 112 29.00 17.20 -0.13
N THR A 113 28.14 17.41 0.87
CA THR A 113 28.36 16.90 2.22
C THR A 113 27.31 15.82 2.49
N TYR A 114 27.76 14.64 2.92
CA TYR A 114 26.90 13.49 3.19
C TYR A 114 26.55 13.48 4.67
N SER A 115 25.28 13.73 4.99
CA SER A 115 24.71 13.46 6.29
C SER A 115 23.54 12.51 6.09
N ASP A 116 23.69 11.26 6.54
CA ASP A 116 22.63 10.27 6.45
C ASP A 116 21.73 10.37 7.69
N THR A 117 20.42 10.36 7.48
CA THR A 117 19.46 10.29 8.57
C THR A 117 18.27 9.44 8.15
N ASP A 118 18.20 8.22 8.69
CA ASP A 118 17.13 7.26 8.44
C ASP A 118 15.88 7.61 9.27
N VAL A 119 15.21 8.72 8.95
CA VAL A 119 13.99 9.08 9.70
C VAL A 119 12.85 9.56 8.82
N GLY A 120 11.76 8.79 8.89
CA GLY A 120 10.43 9.20 8.45
C GLY A 120 9.47 8.02 8.47
N ALA A 121 8.46 8.06 9.33
CA ALA A 121 7.31 7.17 9.22
C ALA A 121 6.60 7.48 7.90
N ARG A 122 6.44 6.47 7.05
CA ARG A 122 5.77 6.56 5.74
C ARG A 122 4.68 5.52 5.68
N LEU A 123 3.74 5.69 4.77
CA LEU A 123 2.91 4.56 4.34
C LEU A 123 3.85 3.52 3.70
N CYS A 124 3.99 2.36 4.34
CA CYS A 124 4.92 1.31 3.95
C CYS A 124 4.27 -0.08 3.97
N THR A 125 4.95 -1.04 3.36
CA THR A 125 4.57 -2.46 3.29
C THR A 125 5.69 -3.34 3.84
N ASP A 126 5.34 -4.56 4.21
CA ASP A 126 6.21 -5.64 4.67
C ASP A 126 7.17 -6.18 3.58
N THR A 127 6.82 -6.02 2.30
CA THR A 127 7.65 -6.50 1.18
C THR A 127 7.94 -5.42 0.14
N ALA A 128 9.12 -5.52 -0.49
CA ALA A 128 9.52 -4.66 -1.60
C ALA A 128 8.61 -4.81 -2.83
N GLU A 129 8.13 -6.04 -3.08
CA GLU A 129 7.23 -6.35 -4.20
C GLU A 129 5.89 -5.60 -4.09
N LYS A 130 5.29 -5.56 -2.90
CA LYS A 130 4.08 -4.76 -2.65
C LYS A 130 4.33 -3.28 -2.90
N ALA A 131 5.44 -2.74 -2.37
CA ALA A 131 5.79 -1.34 -2.57
C ALA A 131 5.98 -1.00 -4.05
N GLU A 132 6.72 -1.82 -4.79
CA GLU A 132 6.93 -1.63 -6.23
C GLU A 132 5.60 -1.71 -7.00
N TYR A 133 4.76 -2.69 -6.69
CA TYR A 133 3.46 -2.86 -7.34
C TYR A 133 2.53 -1.68 -7.07
N ILE A 134 2.44 -1.23 -5.82
CA ILE A 134 1.64 -0.07 -5.42
C ILE A 134 2.11 1.18 -6.17
N GLY A 135 3.44 1.42 -6.17
CA GLY A 135 4.01 2.60 -6.82
C GLY A 135 3.76 2.65 -8.32
N LYS A 136 3.85 1.51 -9.00
CA LYS A 136 3.59 1.41 -10.44
C LYS A 136 2.10 1.52 -10.78
N THR A 137 1.25 0.82 -10.02
CA THR A 137 -0.20 0.76 -10.29
C THR A 137 -0.89 2.08 -10.00
N PHE A 138 -0.49 2.79 -8.94
CA PHE A 138 -1.16 4.00 -8.46
C PHE A 138 -0.30 5.25 -8.62
N ALA A 139 0.58 5.29 -9.63
CA ALA A 139 1.50 6.40 -9.87
C ALA A 139 0.79 7.76 -9.98
N ASP A 140 -0.40 7.80 -10.57
CA ASP A 140 -1.18 9.04 -10.71
C ASP A 140 -1.66 9.58 -9.35
N ILE A 141 -2.12 8.70 -8.46
CA ILE A 141 -2.50 9.07 -7.09
C ILE A 141 -1.26 9.58 -6.33
N TYR A 142 -0.11 8.95 -6.53
CA TYR A 142 1.15 9.44 -5.98
C TYR A 142 1.56 10.80 -6.53
N ASN A 143 1.36 11.06 -7.83
CA ASN A 143 1.65 12.36 -8.40
C ASN A 143 0.79 13.45 -7.76
N ASP A 144 -0.52 13.21 -7.58
CA ASP A 144 -1.41 14.15 -6.90
C ASP A 144 -1.04 14.38 -5.43
N PHE A 145 -0.47 13.37 -4.77
CA PHE A 145 0.02 13.47 -3.39
C PHE A 145 1.38 14.17 -3.26
N LEU A 146 2.32 13.87 -4.15
CA LEU A 146 3.73 14.31 -4.05
C LEU A 146 3.99 15.65 -4.74
N THR A 147 3.07 16.15 -5.56
CA THR A 147 3.25 17.39 -6.31
C THR A 147 2.15 18.39 -5.99
N ILE A 148 2.53 19.67 -5.91
CA ILE A 148 1.58 20.78 -5.90
C ILE A 148 1.37 21.18 -7.36
N LYS A 149 0.11 21.20 -7.79
CA LYS A 149 -0.29 21.65 -9.12
C LYS A 149 -0.76 23.10 -9.09
#